data_AF-A0A139DP33-F1
#
_entry.id   AF-A0A139DP33-F1
#
_cell.length_a   1.000
_cell.length_b   1.000
_cell.length_c   1.000
_cell.angle_alpha   90.00
_cell.angle_beta   90.00
_cell.angle_gamma   90.00
#
_symmetry.space_group_name_H-M   'P 1'
#
loop_
_entity.id
_entity.type
_entity.pdbx_description
1 polymer ?
#
loop_
_entity_poly.entity_id
_entity_poly.type
_entity_poly.pdbx_seq_one_letter_code
_entity_poly.pdbx_strand_id
1 'polypeptide(L)'
;MNYQFVDPSDAFSGDQGASTLLGKLNRAQWTDWKNRFAPKVDQLADMATDSSAPWDAAEQASSAMGLSFDSAQQAAAQQREAYGLSQNPRQAASQNRAHNINRSAAMASAGNEARISALDRQQAILAGGMGLSNIPDKVMNQ
;
A
#
# COMPACT_ATOMS: atom_id res chain seq x y z
N MET A 1 -22.81 16.70 3.48
CA MET A 1 -22.50 16.83 2.04
C MET A 1 -23.48 17.82 1.42
N ASN A 2 -23.02 18.96 0.93
CA ASN A 2 -23.87 19.90 0.18
C ASN A 2 -23.79 19.53 -1.31
N TYR A 3 -24.80 18.85 -1.82
CA TYR A 3 -24.96 18.65 -3.26
C TYR A 3 -25.49 19.95 -3.87
N GLN A 4 -24.73 20.54 -4.80
CA GLN A 4 -25.24 21.64 -5.62
C GLN A 4 -26.20 21.06 -6.66
N PHE A 5 -27.50 21.22 -6.43
CA PHE A 5 -28.52 20.93 -7.42
C PHE A 5 -28.50 22.01 -8.50
N VAL A 6 -28.37 21.58 -9.75
CA VAL A 6 -28.43 22.46 -10.92
C VAL A 6 -29.78 22.28 -11.60
N ASP A 7 -30.54 23.36 -11.75
CA ASP A 7 -31.85 23.34 -12.40
C ASP A 7 -31.69 23.40 -13.93
N PRO A 8 -32.13 22.37 -14.68
CA PRO A 8 -32.03 22.36 -16.14
C PRO A 8 -32.84 23.48 -16.81
N SER A 9 -33.87 24.01 -16.16
CA SER A 9 -34.72 25.07 -16.71
C SER A 9 -34.00 26.42 -16.89
N ASP A 10 -32.89 26.61 -16.16
CA ASP A 10 -32.01 27.77 -16.31
C ASP A 10 -31.47 27.93 -17.74
N ALA A 11 -31.37 26.84 -18.52
CA ALA A 11 -30.94 26.85 -19.92
C ALA A 11 -31.74 27.81 -20.80
N PHE A 12 -33.03 27.98 -20.48
CA PHE A 12 -34.00 28.72 -21.29
C PHE A 12 -34.25 30.14 -20.76
N SER A 13 -33.49 30.57 -19.74
CA SER A 13 -33.66 31.88 -19.11
C SER A 13 -32.77 32.95 -19.77
N GLY A 14 -33.39 33.90 -20.48
CA GLY A 14 -32.70 35.01 -21.14
C GLY A 14 -31.68 34.60 -22.23
N ASP A 15 -30.96 35.58 -22.77
CA ASP A 15 -30.02 35.37 -23.89
C ASP A 15 -28.77 34.56 -23.53
N GLN A 16 -28.52 34.33 -22.24
CA GLN A 16 -27.33 33.67 -21.69
C GLN A 16 -27.68 32.48 -20.77
N GLY A 17 -28.90 31.96 -20.86
CA GLY A 17 -29.37 30.85 -20.00
C GLY A 17 -28.51 29.59 -20.14
N ALA A 18 -28.18 29.21 -21.38
CA ALA A 18 -27.34 28.04 -21.66
C ALA A 18 -25.90 28.19 -21.13
N SER A 19 -25.26 29.35 -21.32
CA SER A 19 -23.91 29.62 -20.84
C SER A 19 -23.84 29.67 -19.30
N THR A 20 -24.87 30.26 -18.67
CA THR A 20 -25.03 30.31 -17.21
C THR A 20 -25.21 28.90 -16.63
N LEU A 21 -26.08 28.09 -17.24
CA LEU A 21 -26.30 26.70 -16.85
C LEU A 21 -25.01 25.89 -16.95
N LEU A 22 -24.28 26.00 -18.06
CA LEU A 22 -23.00 25.30 -18.25
C LEU A 22 -21.98 25.68 -17.17
N GLY A 23 -21.89 26.97 -16.83
CA GLY A 23 -21.04 27.43 -15.73
C GLY A 23 -21.45 26.86 -14.36
N LYS A 24 -22.75 26.70 -14.08
CA LYS A 24 -23.24 26.05 -12.86
C LYS A 24 -22.89 24.56 -12.84
N LEU A 25 -23.10 23.85 -13.95
CA LEU A 25 -22.76 22.43 -14.11
C LEU A 25 -21.27 22.18 -13.87
N ASN A 26 -20.39 22.95 -14.50
CA ASN A 26 -18.94 22.79 -14.33
C ASN A 26 -18.49 23.01 -12.87
N ARG A 27 -19.05 24.01 -12.17
CA ARG A 27 -18.75 24.23 -10.74
C ARG A 27 -19.27 23.10 -9.86
N ALA A 28 -20.45 22.56 -10.16
CA ALA A 28 -21.02 21.42 -9.44
C ALA A 28 -20.17 20.16 -9.64
N GLN A 29 -19.74 19.87 -10.87
CA GLN A 29 -18.83 18.76 -11.18
C GLN A 29 -17.47 18.91 -10.49
N TRP A 30 -16.88 20.10 -10.52
CA TRP A 30 -15.63 20.37 -9.80
C TRP A 30 -15.78 20.21 -8.29
N THR A 31 -16.89 20.66 -7.72
CA THR A 31 -17.16 20.52 -6.28
C THR A 31 -17.36 19.06 -5.88
N ASP A 32 -18.09 18.28 -6.68
CA ASP A 32 -18.22 16.83 -6.46
C ASP A 32 -16.86 16.13 -6.56
N TRP A 33 -16.06 16.48 -7.58
CA TRP A 33 -14.72 15.92 -7.74
C TRP A 33 -13.84 16.19 -6.51
N LYS A 34 -13.80 17.45 -6.05
CA LYS A 34 -13.06 17.83 -4.84
C LYS A 34 -13.53 17.08 -3.61
N ASN A 35 -14.83 16.88 -3.43
CA ASN A 35 -15.36 16.21 -2.25
C ASN A 35 -15.10 14.70 -2.27
N ARG A 36 -15.10 14.07 -3.45
CA ARG A 36 -15.02 12.61 -3.59
C ARG A 36 -13.62 12.08 -3.83
N PHE A 37 -12.82 12.80 -4.61
CA PHE A 37 -11.55 12.30 -5.14
C PHE A 37 -10.35 13.03 -4.56
N ALA A 38 -10.40 14.34 -4.31
CA ALA A 38 -9.24 15.06 -3.77
C ALA A 38 -8.69 14.44 -2.46
N PRO A 39 -9.53 14.09 -1.45
CA PRO A 39 -9.02 13.42 -0.24
C PRO A 39 -8.34 12.09 -0.51
N LYS A 40 -8.76 11.36 -1.55
CA LYS A 40 -8.13 10.10 -1.94
C LYS A 40 -6.81 10.31 -2.67
N VAL A 41 -6.72 11.37 -3.48
CA VAL A 41 -5.45 11.78 -4.11
C VAL A 41 -4.45 12.16 -3.03
N ASP A 42 -4.87 12.93 -2.02
CA ASP A 42 -4.01 13.31 -0.90
C ASP A 42 -3.52 12.07 -0.13
N GLN A 43 -4.41 11.13 0.21
CA GLN A 43 -4.03 9.87 0.86
C GLN A 43 -3.03 9.05 0.03
N LEU A 44 -3.24 8.98 -1.29
CA LEU A 44 -2.33 8.27 -2.19
C LEU A 44 -0.98 8.97 -2.27
N ALA A 45 -0.96 10.31 -2.29
CA ALA A 45 0.27 11.10 -2.26
C ALA A 45 1.05 10.88 -0.96
N ASP A 46 0.38 10.87 0.19
CA ASP A 46 1.00 10.59 1.48
C ASP A 46 1.62 9.18 1.50
N MET A 47 0.88 8.16 1.06
CA MET A 47 1.40 6.78 0.98
C MET A 47 2.58 6.65 0.01
N ALA A 48 2.53 7.35 -1.12
CA ALA A 48 3.56 7.30 -2.16
C ALA A 48 4.86 8.02 -1.75
N THR A 49 4.76 9.01 -0.86
CA THR A 49 5.89 9.86 -0.45
C THR A 49 6.41 9.52 0.94
N ASP A 50 5.77 8.60 1.65
CA ASP A 50 6.23 8.11 2.95
C ASP A 50 7.60 7.42 2.86
N SER A 51 8.63 8.10 3.33
CA SER A 51 10.00 7.60 3.33
C SER A 51 10.25 6.45 4.32
N SER A 52 9.40 6.24 5.33
CA SER A 52 9.58 5.16 6.31
C SER A 52 8.96 3.85 5.84
N ALA A 53 7.90 3.89 5.03
CA ALA A 53 7.14 2.71 4.63
C ALA A 53 7.98 1.52 4.09
N PRO A 54 9.02 1.72 3.25
CA PRO A 54 9.86 0.59 2.82
C PRO A 54 10.69 -0.03 3.95
N TRP A 55 11.14 0.78 4.91
CA TRP A 55 11.91 0.32 6.06
C TRP A 55 11.01 -0.39 7.07
N ASP A 56 9.82 0.16 7.33
CA ASP A 56 8.83 -0.46 8.21
C ASP A 56 8.38 -1.82 7.66
N ALA A 57 8.18 -1.92 6.34
CA ALA A 57 7.89 -3.20 5.68
C ALA A 57 9.04 -4.21 5.81
N ALA A 58 10.29 -3.75 5.67
CA ALA A 58 11.47 -4.59 5.80
C ALA A 58 11.62 -5.14 7.22
N GLU A 59 11.48 -4.27 8.22
CA GLU A 59 11.57 -4.60 9.64
C GLU A 59 10.48 -5.60 10.04
N GLN A 60 9.25 -5.36 9.59
CA GLN A 60 8.11 -6.23 9.86
C GLN A 60 8.31 -7.62 9.26
N ALA A 61 8.76 -7.71 8.00
CA ALA A 61 9.02 -8.98 7.33
C ALA A 61 10.19 -9.76 7.95
N SER A 62 11.30 -9.06 8.26
CA SER A 62 12.46 -9.63 8.96
C SER A 62 12.05 -10.18 10.32
N SER A 63 11.29 -9.42 11.11
CA SER A 63 10.80 -9.83 12.44
C SER A 63 9.86 -11.04 12.36
N ALA A 64 8.94 -11.05 11.39
CA ALA A 64 8.02 -12.17 11.19
C ALA A 64 8.76 -13.46 10.79
N MET A 65 9.81 -13.35 9.97
CA MET A 65 10.68 -14.49 9.66
C MET A 65 11.44 -14.95 10.91
N GLY A 66 11.99 -14.04 11.70
CA GLY A 66 12.66 -14.38 12.95
C GLY A 66 11.76 -15.20 13.89
N LEU A 67 10.53 -14.74 14.11
CA LEU A 67 9.53 -15.44 14.92
C LEU A 67 9.19 -16.83 14.36
N SER A 68 9.13 -16.96 13.03
CA SER A 68 8.88 -18.24 12.36
C SER A 68 10.01 -19.24 12.61
N PHE A 69 11.27 -18.78 12.57
CA PHE A 69 12.44 -19.61 12.90
C PHE A 69 12.44 -20.03 14.38
N ASP A 70 12.14 -19.11 15.30
CA ASP A 70 12.04 -19.42 16.73
C ASP A 70 10.98 -20.49 17.01
N SER A 71 9.81 -20.34 16.38
CA SER A 71 8.71 -21.31 16.49
C SER A 71 9.09 -22.67 15.91
N ALA A 72 9.74 -22.70 14.75
CA ALA A 72 10.21 -23.93 14.12
C ALA A 72 11.28 -24.64 14.97
N GLN A 73 12.18 -23.89 15.61
CA GLN A 73 13.20 -24.48 16.49
C GLN A 73 12.58 -25.09 17.75
N GLN A 74 11.59 -24.43 18.35
CA GLN A 74 10.85 -24.96 19.49
C GLN A 74 10.08 -26.23 19.13
N ALA A 75 9.36 -26.23 18.00
CA ALA A 75 8.65 -27.41 17.52
C ALA A 75 9.60 -28.60 17.26
N ALA A 76 10.75 -28.34 16.63
CA ALA A 76 11.77 -29.36 16.42
C ALA A 76 12.37 -29.90 17.74
N ALA A 77 12.51 -29.06 18.76
CA ALA A 77 12.95 -29.50 20.08
C ALA A 77 11.93 -30.42 20.76
N GLN A 78 10.66 -30.01 20.80
CA GLN A 78 9.57 -30.82 21.36
C GLN A 78 9.43 -32.17 20.64
N GLN A 79 9.56 -32.18 19.31
CA GLN A 79 9.50 -33.42 18.53
C GLN A 79 10.65 -34.36 18.88
N ARG A 80 11.87 -33.85 19.09
CA ARG A 80 13.00 -34.67 19.53
C ARG A 80 12.80 -35.24 20.92
N GLU A 81 12.29 -34.44 21.85
CA GLU A 81 11.95 -34.89 23.21
C GLU A 81 10.91 -36.01 23.18
N ALA A 82 9.86 -35.86 22.37
CA ALA A 82 8.80 -36.86 22.20
C ALA A 82 9.33 -38.21 21.67
N TYR A 83 10.39 -38.20 20.87
CA TYR A 83 11.05 -39.42 20.37
C TYR A 83 12.25 -39.87 21.20
N GLY A 84 12.57 -39.21 22.32
CA GLY A 84 13.74 -39.52 23.14
C GLY A 84 15.08 -39.31 22.40
N LEU A 85 15.10 -38.47 21.37
CA LEU A 85 16.28 -38.23 20.54
C LEU A 85 17.22 -37.22 21.22
N SER A 86 18.37 -37.70 21.70
CA SER A 86 19.45 -36.87 22.22
C SER A 86 20.51 -36.63 21.14
N GLN A 87 20.86 -35.37 20.88
CA GLN A 87 21.95 -35.04 19.97
C GLN A 87 23.30 -35.05 20.71
N ASN A 88 24.36 -35.53 20.04
CA ASN A 88 25.72 -35.28 20.52
C ASN A 88 25.99 -33.75 20.48
N PRO A 89 26.69 -33.17 21.48
CA PRO A 89 27.08 -31.75 21.48
C PRO A 89 27.66 -31.21 20.16
N ARG A 90 28.45 -32.02 19.43
CA ARG A 90 29.00 -31.60 18.12
C ARG A 90 27.92 -31.47 17.04
N GLN A 91 26.93 -32.37 17.04
CA GLN A 91 25.81 -32.34 16.10
C GLN A 91 24.89 -31.15 16.39
N ALA A 92 24.59 -30.89 17.67
CA ALA A 92 23.80 -29.74 18.10
C ALA A 92 24.48 -28.41 17.71
N ALA A 93 25.79 -28.29 17.93
CA ALA A 93 26.55 -27.09 17.55
C ALA A 93 26.54 -26.84 16.03
N SER A 94 26.66 -27.90 15.22
CA SER A 94 26.60 -27.81 13.76
C SER A 94 25.20 -27.39 13.28
N GLN A 95 24.15 -28.04 13.82
CA GLN A 95 22.76 -27.70 13.49
C GLN A 95 22.40 -26.27 13.89
N ASN A 96 22.79 -25.83 15.07
CA ASN A 96 22.55 -24.46 15.54
C ASN A 96 23.25 -23.43 14.65
N ARG A 97 24.49 -23.71 14.21
CA ARG A 97 25.20 -22.82 13.28
C ARG A 97 24.50 -22.73 11.94
N ALA A 98 24.11 -23.86 11.34
CA ALA A 98 23.39 -23.88 10.08
C ALA A 98 22.03 -23.16 10.20
N HIS A 99 21.31 -23.39 11.30
CA HIS A 99 20.04 -22.73 11.59
C HIS A 99 20.19 -21.21 11.69
N ASN A 100 21.18 -20.72 12.44
CA ASN A 100 21.41 -19.29 12.61
C ASN A 100 21.80 -18.59 11.29
N ILE A 101 22.60 -19.26 10.45
CA ILE A 101 22.95 -18.76 9.12
C ILE A 101 21.69 -18.67 8.24
N ASN A 102 20.90 -19.75 8.19
CA ASN A 102 19.66 -19.78 7.41
C ASN A 102 18.65 -18.76 7.90
N ARG A 103 18.51 -18.59 9.22
CA ARG A 103 17.66 -17.56 9.84
C ARG A 103 18.07 -16.17 9.38
N SER A 104 19.34 -15.84 9.51
CA SER A 104 19.86 -14.51 9.16
C SER A 104 19.67 -14.22 7.67
N ALA A 105 19.96 -15.19 6.81
CA ALA A 105 19.77 -15.08 5.37
C ALA A 105 18.28 -14.90 5.01
N ALA A 106 17.39 -15.70 5.58
CA ALA A 106 15.95 -15.63 5.32
C ALA A 106 15.35 -14.31 5.81
N MET A 107 15.75 -13.83 6.99
CA MET A 107 15.32 -12.52 7.52
C MET A 107 15.76 -11.38 6.60
N ALA A 108 17.03 -11.40 6.14
CA ALA A 108 17.54 -10.40 5.21
C ALA A 108 16.83 -10.45 3.86
N SER A 109 16.59 -11.64 3.30
CA SER A 109 15.85 -11.82 2.05
C SER A 109 14.41 -11.30 2.17
N ALA A 110 13.68 -11.71 3.21
CA ALA A 110 12.30 -11.26 3.42
C ALA A 110 12.21 -9.74 3.63
N GLY A 111 13.14 -9.16 4.39
CA GLY A 111 13.23 -7.71 4.55
C GLY A 111 13.48 -6.99 3.23
N ASN A 112 14.40 -7.50 2.41
CA ASN A 112 14.69 -6.92 1.10
C ASN A 112 13.52 -7.02 0.12
N GLU A 113 12.86 -8.18 0.04
CA GLU A 113 11.68 -8.38 -0.80
C GLU A 113 10.53 -7.46 -0.39
N ALA A 114 10.27 -7.34 0.91
CA ALA A 114 9.24 -6.45 1.44
C ALA A 114 9.54 -4.97 1.14
N ARG A 115 10.81 -4.55 1.29
CA ARG A 115 11.27 -3.20 0.95
C ARG A 115 11.06 -2.88 -0.53
N ILE A 116 11.46 -3.79 -1.42
CA ILE A 116 11.29 -3.65 -2.87
C ILE A 116 9.80 -3.57 -3.21
N SER A 117 8.99 -4.47 -2.65
CA SER A 117 7.54 -4.46 -2.85
C SER A 117 6.88 -3.16 -2.40
N ALA A 118 7.34 -2.57 -1.28
CA ALA A 118 6.87 -1.27 -0.82
C ALA A 118 7.24 -0.14 -1.79
N LEU A 119 8.49 -0.11 -2.27
CA LEU A 119 8.94 0.85 -3.28
C LEU A 119 8.16 0.72 -4.59
N ASP A 120 7.93 -0.51 -5.06
CA ASP A 120 7.16 -0.78 -6.27
C ASP A 120 5.72 -0.26 -6.13
N ARG A 121 5.10 -0.44 -4.95
CA ARG A 121 3.77 0.12 -4.68
C ARG A 121 3.78 1.65 -4.72
N GLN A 122 4.78 2.29 -4.11
CA GLN A 122 4.91 3.76 -4.13
C GLN A 122 5.06 4.28 -5.56
N GLN A 123 5.92 3.63 -6.36
CA GLN A 123 6.08 3.96 -7.78
C GLN A 123 4.81 3.73 -8.58
N ALA A 124 4.07 2.64 -8.33
CA ALA A 124 2.81 2.36 -8.99
C ALA A 124 1.74 3.42 -8.67
N ILE A 125 1.71 3.94 -7.44
CA ILE A 125 0.83 5.05 -7.07
C ILE A 125 1.24 6.33 -7.81
N LEU A 126 2.53 6.70 -7.81
CA LEU A 126 3.05 7.89 -8.50
C LEU A 126 2.80 7.85 -10.01
N ALA A 127 2.95 6.67 -10.63
CA ALA A 127 2.71 6.47 -12.05
C ALA A 127 1.21 6.51 -12.43
N GLY A 128 0.31 6.71 -11.47
CA GLY A 128 -1.14 6.71 -11.71
C GLY A 128 -1.72 5.31 -11.97
N GLY A 129 -0.95 4.24 -11.74
CA GLY A 129 -1.32 2.84 -11.99
C GLY A 129 -2.47 2.34 -11.10
N MET A 130 -2.78 3.04 -10.02
CA MET A 130 -3.87 2.72 -9.08
C MET A 130 -5.22 3.38 -9.45
N GLY A 131 -5.45 3.67 -10.74
CA GLY A 131 -6.76 4.13 -11.23
C GLY A 131 -6.98 5.64 -11.27
N LEU A 132 -5.93 6.46 -11.11
CA LEU A 132 -6.00 7.93 -11.22
C LEU A 132 -5.98 8.44 -12.67
N SER A 133 -5.72 7.56 -13.65
CA SER A 133 -5.79 7.87 -15.10
C SER A 133 -7.17 8.35 -15.58
N ASN A 134 -8.23 8.16 -14.78
CA ASN A 134 -9.58 8.64 -15.10
C ASN A 134 -9.85 10.09 -14.65
N ILE A 135 -8.85 10.88 -14.25
CA ILE A 135 -9.04 12.32 -14.07
C ILE A 135 -9.37 12.92 -15.45
N PRO A 136 -10.57 13.50 -15.66
CA PRO A 136 -10.97 13.93 -16.98
C PRO A 136 -10.17 15.17 -17.41
N ASP A 137 -9.08 14.96 -18.16
CA ASP A 137 -8.33 16.02 -18.84
C ASP A 137 -9.18 16.82 -19.85
N LYS A 138 -10.41 16.37 -20.14
CA LYS A 138 -11.25 16.91 -21.21
C LYS A 138 -12.15 18.09 -20.84
N VAL A 139 -12.13 18.60 -19.60
CA VAL A 139 -13.03 19.71 -19.19
C VAL A 139 -12.34 21.08 -19.24
N MET A 140 -11.02 21.16 -19.49
CA MET A 140 -10.29 22.44 -19.49
C MET A 140 -9.92 23.00 -20.87
N ASN A 141 -10.24 22.30 -21.97
CA ASN A 141 -9.96 22.76 -23.34
C ASN A 141 -11.22 22.78 -24.20
N GLN A 142 -12.19 23.66 -23.88
CA GLN A 142 -13.17 24.22 -24.82
C GLN A 142 -13.52 25.65 -24.40
#